data_AF-A0A9P4XH17-F1
#
_entry.id   AF-A0A9P4XH17-F1
#
_cell.length_a   1.000
_cell.length_b   1.000
_cell.length_c   1.000
_cell.angle_alpha   90.00
_cell.angle_beta   90.00
_cell.angle_gamma   90.00
#
_symmetry.space_group_name_H-M   'P 1'
#
loop_
_entity.id
_entity.type
_entity.pdbx_description
1 polymer ?
#
loop_
_entity_poly.entity_id
_entity_poly.type
_entity_poly.pdbx_seq_one_letter_code
_entity_poly.pdbx_strand_id
1 'polypeptide(L)'
;MAVPLHPILWASIGVAAAPLAFYIALIALGVIPFFQRHFLYAHTVHSLWWSDINSPVGWGFAKNQVTPFGLQTSDGETIYAWHIMPLPLYLQHETTVATQDLGFCKDFTQTESFRLLANDPDARLIITCKSISCPKSIGKDLC
;
A
#
# COMPACT_ATOMS: atom_id res chain seq x y z
N MET A 1 49.99 -32.63 17.42
CA MET A 1 49.78 -32.82 18.87
C MET A 1 48.41 -32.26 19.21
N ALA A 2 47.40 -33.11 19.39
CA ALA A 2 46.07 -32.66 19.81
C ALA A 2 46.09 -32.48 21.32
N VAL A 3 46.08 -31.23 21.78
CA VAL A 3 45.97 -30.91 23.21
C VAL A 3 44.56 -31.30 23.67
N PRO A 4 44.39 -32.15 24.70
CA PRO A 4 43.08 -32.52 25.20
C PRO A 4 42.42 -31.29 25.86
N LEU A 5 41.57 -30.61 25.09
CA LEU A 5 40.74 -29.51 25.57
C LEU A 5 39.68 -30.05 26.53
N HIS A 6 39.71 -29.56 27.78
CA HIS A 6 38.77 -29.92 28.83
C HIS A 6 37.31 -29.67 28.36
N PRO A 7 36.34 -30.55 28.67
CA PRO A 7 34.96 -30.46 28.15
C PRO A 7 34.27 -29.12 28.43
N ILE A 8 34.66 -28.42 29.49
CA ILE A 8 34.17 -27.08 29.84
C ILE A 8 34.58 -26.04 28.80
N LEU A 9 35.79 -26.11 28.23
CA LEU A 9 36.26 -25.18 27.21
C LEU A 9 35.48 -25.35 25.89
N TRP A 10 35.18 -26.59 25.50
CA TRP A 10 34.33 -26.87 24.35
C TRP A 10 32.91 -26.35 24.54
N ALA A 11 32.35 -26.49 25.73
CA ALA A 11 31.03 -25.94 26.06
C ALA A 11 31.02 -24.40 25.95
N SER A 12 32.02 -23.71 26.50
CA SER A 12 32.13 -22.25 26.42
C SER A 12 32.30 -21.74 24.99
N ILE A 13 33.11 -22.43 24.17
CA ILE A 13 33.28 -22.10 22.74
C ILE A 13 31.96 -22.30 21.99
N GLY A 14 31.24 -23.39 22.25
CA GLY A 14 29.94 -23.65 21.63
C GLY A 14 28.91 -22.57 21.96
N VAL A 15 28.85 -22.13 23.21
CA VAL A 15 27.93 -21.07 23.65
C VAL A 15 28.23 -19.72 22.99
N ALA A 16 29.50 -19.38 22.77
CA ALA A 16 29.88 -18.14 22.11
C ALA A 16 29.77 -18.22 20.57
N ALA A 17 30.09 -19.38 19.98
CA ALA A 17 30.11 -19.56 18.53
C ALA A 17 28.70 -19.78 17.95
N ALA A 18 27.77 -20.39 18.70
CA ALA A 18 26.44 -20.69 18.20
C ALA A 18 25.63 -19.43 17.80
N PRO A 19 25.57 -18.35 18.61
CA PRO A 19 24.90 -17.11 18.21
C PRO A 19 25.54 -16.45 16.99
N LEU A 20 26.87 -16.48 16.90
CA LEU A 20 27.61 -15.89 15.78
C LEU A 20 27.36 -16.68 14.48
N ALA A 21 27.44 -18.00 14.54
CA ALA A 21 27.16 -18.87 13.40
C ALA A 21 25.70 -18.73 12.95
N PHE A 22 24.76 -18.64 13.90
CA PHE A 22 23.36 -18.39 13.60
C PHE A 22 23.15 -17.04 12.89
N TYR A 23 23.79 -15.98 13.39
CA TYR A 23 23.74 -14.66 12.77
C TYR A 23 24.31 -14.65 11.35
N ILE A 24 25.47 -15.27 11.14
CA ILE A 24 26.09 -15.39 9.81
C ILE A 24 25.17 -16.19 8.87
N ALA A 25 24.55 -17.27 9.35
CA ALA A 25 23.60 -18.05 8.56
C ALA A 25 22.37 -17.22 8.13
N LEU A 26 21.84 -16.38 9.02
CA LEU A 26 20.75 -15.47 8.68
C LEU A 26 21.17 -14.42 7.64
N ILE A 27 22.36 -13.86 7.75
CA ILE A 27 22.90 -12.95 6.72
C ILE A 27 23.05 -13.67 5.39
N ALA A 28 23.66 -14.86 5.38
CA ALA A 28 23.85 -15.65 4.17
C ALA A 28 22.51 -15.98 3.49
N LEU A 29 21.49 -16.33 4.28
CA LEU A 29 20.12 -16.53 3.78
C LEU A 29 19.55 -15.23 3.18
N GLY A 30 19.81 -14.08 3.79
CA GLY A 30 19.39 -12.76 3.31
C GLY A 30 20.08 -12.27 2.03
N VAL A 31 21.25 -12.82 1.67
CA VAL A 31 21.95 -12.52 0.40
C VAL A 31 21.31 -13.27 -0.78
N ILE A 32 20.54 -14.32 -0.52
CA ILE A 32 19.84 -15.06 -1.58
C ILE A 32 18.71 -14.17 -2.11
N PRO A 33 18.68 -13.84 -3.41
CA PRO A 33 17.76 -12.83 -3.98
C PRO A 33 16.28 -13.17 -3.74
N PHE A 34 15.96 -14.46 -3.65
CA PHE A 34 14.62 -14.94 -3.28
C PHE A 34 14.19 -14.44 -1.90
N PHE A 35 15.00 -14.67 -0.86
CA PHE A 35 14.69 -14.25 0.51
C PHE A 35 14.87 -12.74 0.69
N GLN A 36 15.88 -12.15 0.05
CA GLN A 36 16.13 -10.72 0.06
C GLN A 36 14.89 -9.90 -0.37
N ARG A 37 14.21 -10.35 -1.44
CA ARG A 37 12.99 -9.68 -1.95
C ARG A 37 11.83 -9.72 -0.94
N HIS A 38 11.74 -10.79 -0.16
CA HIS A 38 10.73 -10.92 0.88
C HIS A 38 11.08 -10.08 2.12
N PHE A 39 12.34 -10.06 2.55
CA PHE A 39 12.78 -9.29 3.73
C PHE A 39 12.81 -7.78 3.50
N LEU A 40 13.32 -7.31 2.36
CA LEU A 40 13.47 -5.87 2.10
C LEU A 40 12.20 -5.20 1.62
N TYR A 41 11.43 -5.88 0.77
CA TYR A 41 10.29 -5.26 0.07
C TYR A 41 8.94 -5.83 0.49
N ALA A 42 8.92 -6.79 1.42
CA ALA A 42 7.70 -7.49 1.84
C ALA A 42 6.86 -7.91 0.62
N HIS A 43 7.52 -8.37 -0.45
CA HIS A 43 6.92 -8.43 -1.79
C HIS A 43 5.63 -9.26 -1.88
N THR A 44 5.51 -10.28 -1.03
CA THR A 44 4.37 -11.20 -0.98
C THR A 44 3.32 -10.77 0.06
N VAL A 45 3.66 -9.80 0.92
CA VAL A 45 2.73 -9.24 1.90
C VAL A 45 1.95 -8.13 1.21
N HIS A 46 0.71 -8.42 0.87
CA HIS A 46 -0.21 -7.43 0.33
C HIS A 46 -0.70 -6.51 1.46
N SER A 47 -0.34 -5.23 1.41
CA SER A 47 -0.82 -4.21 2.37
C SER A 47 -2.34 -4.05 2.38
N LEU A 48 -3.02 -4.47 1.30
CA LEU A 48 -4.46 -4.40 1.15
C LEU A 48 -5.25 -5.36 2.05
N TRP A 49 -4.60 -6.32 2.73
CA TRP A 49 -5.31 -7.22 3.65
C TRP A 49 -5.85 -6.53 4.91
N TRP A 50 -5.29 -5.37 5.27
CA TRP A 50 -5.63 -4.66 6.50
C TRP A 50 -6.18 -3.26 6.26
N SER A 51 -6.35 -2.86 5.00
CA SER A 51 -6.73 -1.49 4.67
C SER A 51 -7.80 -1.47 3.60
N ASP A 52 -8.91 -0.80 3.91
CA ASP A 52 -10.00 -0.58 2.97
C ASP A 52 -9.59 0.48 1.95
N ILE A 53 -9.65 0.12 0.67
CA ILE A 53 -9.34 1.02 -0.45
C ILE A 53 -10.47 2.04 -0.63
N ASN A 54 -11.70 1.68 -0.25
CA ASN A 54 -12.86 2.56 -0.35
C ASN A 54 -12.89 3.63 0.75
N SER A 55 -11.97 3.59 1.70
CA SER A 55 -11.80 4.61 2.74
C SER A 55 -10.47 5.34 2.61
N PRO A 56 -10.41 6.42 1.80
CA PRO A 56 -9.18 7.20 1.61
C PRO A 56 -8.64 7.83 2.90
N VAL A 57 -9.50 8.02 3.90
CA VAL A 57 -9.12 8.56 5.21
C VAL A 57 -8.12 7.64 5.92
N GLY A 58 -8.25 6.32 5.76
CA GLY A 58 -7.28 5.35 6.30
C GLY A 58 -5.89 5.45 5.66
N TRP A 59 -5.80 6.05 4.47
CA TRP A 59 -4.56 6.23 3.72
C TRP A 59 -3.90 7.60 3.94
N GLY A 60 -4.46 8.43 4.84
CA GLY A 60 -3.91 9.75 5.18
C GLY A 60 -4.48 10.90 4.37
N PHE A 61 -5.56 10.69 3.60
CA PHE A 61 -6.29 11.77 2.93
C PHE A 61 -7.33 12.40 3.85
N ALA A 62 -7.66 13.67 3.60
CA ALA A 62 -8.77 14.32 4.29
C ALA A 62 -10.12 13.75 3.83
N LYS A 63 -11.18 13.96 4.63
CA LYS A 63 -12.53 13.47 4.31
C LYS A 63 -12.97 14.00 2.94
N ASN A 64 -13.33 13.08 2.05
CA ASN A 64 -13.83 13.39 0.70
C ASN A 64 -12.85 14.17 -0.19
N GLN A 65 -11.59 14.28 0.20
CA GLN A 65 -10.54 14.81 -0.67
C GLN A 65 -10.28 13.88 -1.86
N VAL A 66 -10.44 12.57 -1.62
CA VAL A 66 -10.31 11.53 -2.63
C VAL A 66 -11.64 10.81 -2.76
N THR A 67 -12.08 10.60 -3.98
CA THR A 67 -13.31 9.87 -4.29
C THR A 67 -12.96 8.60 -5.07
N PRO A 68 -13.19 7.41 -4.49
CA PRO A 68 -13.06 6.16 -5.23
C PRO A 68 -14.24 5.93 -6.17
N PHE A 69 -13.96 5.49 -7.40
CA PHE A 69 -14.96 5.22 -8.41
C PHE A 69 -14.53 4.08 -9.35
N GLY A 70 -15.50 3.50 -10.06
CA GLY A 70 -15.27 2.45 -11.05
C GLY A 70 -15.48 2.96 -12.47
N LEU A 71 -14.53 2.67 -13.36
CA LEU A 71 -14.59 2.94 -14.79
C LEU A 71 -14.96 1.66 -15.52
N GLN A 72 -16.07 1.67 -16.24
CA GLN A 72 -16.48 0.55 -17.09
C GLN A 72 -15.74 0.63 -18.43
N THR A 73 -15.00 -0.42 -18.77
CA THR A 73 -14.33 -0.55 -20.07
C THR A 73 -15.19 -1.34 -21.06
N SER A 74 -14.91 -1.18 -22.36
CA SER A 74 -15.71 -1.78 -23.44
C SER A 74 -15.66 -3.31 -23.48
N ASP A 75 -14.69 -3.91 -22.80
CA ASP A 75 -14.52 -5.34 -22.58
C ASP A 75 -15.39 -5.89 -21.43
N GLY A 76 -16.11 -5.02 -20.71
CA GLY A 76 -16.99 -5.40 -19.60
C GLY A 76 -16.28 -5.53 -18.26
N GLU A 77 -15.03 -5.10 -18.17
CA GLU A 77 -14.27 -5.06 -16.91
C GLU A 77 -14.44 -3.71 -16.18
N THR A 78 -14.41 -3.74 -14.85
CA THR A 78 -14.46 -2.52 -14.02
C THR A 78 -13.05 -2.15 -13.55
N ILE A 79 -12.53 -1.01 -14.02
CA ILE A 79 -11.26 -0.46 -13.54
C ILE A 79 -11.52 0.42 -12.32
N TYR A 80 -10.90 0.08 -11.20
CA TYR A 80 -10.94 0.90 -9.99
C TYR A 80 -10.01 2.10 -10.08
N ALA A 81 -10.52 3.29 -9.77
CA ALA A 81 -9.76 4.54 -9.81
C ALA A 81 -10.08 5.45 -8.62
N TRP A 82 -9.12 6.32 -8.27
CA TRP A 82 -9.28 7.38 -7.28
C TRP A 82 -9.23 8.73 -7.98
N HIS A 83 -10.25 9.55 -7.75
CA HIS A 83 -10.25 10.96 -8.12
C HIS A 83 -9.69 11.76 -6.95
N ILE A 84 -8.54 12.42 -7.13
CA ILE A 84 -7.83 13.11 -6.05
C ILE A 84 -7.91 14.62 -6.28
N MET A 85 -8.48 15.35 -5.31
CA MET A 85 -8.52 16.81 -5.35
C MET A 85 -7.21 17.41 -4.78
N PRO A 86 -6.64 18.44 -5.43
CA PRO A 86 -5.52 19.20 -4.88
C PRO A 86 -5.84 19.79 -3.50
N LEU A 87 -4.90 19.67 -2.56
CA LEU A 87 -5.07 20.14 -1.19
C LEU A 87 -5.43 21.63 -1.07
N PRO A 88 -4.83 22.57 -1.84
CA PRO A 88 -5.19 23.98 -1.74
C PRO A 88 -6.65 24.27 -2.12
N LEU A 89 -7.21 23.52 -3.06
CA LEU A 89 -8.60 23.64 -3.50
C LEU A 89 -9.55 23.05 -2.46
N TYR A 90 -9.16 21.93 -1.87
CA TYR A 90 -9.89 21.28 -0.78
C TYR A 90 -10.05 22.22 0.42
N LEU A 91 -8.97 22.88 0.85
CA LEU A 91 -9.01 23.79 2.01
C LEU A 91 -9.96 24.97 1.81
N GLN A 92 -10.17 25.43 0.57
CA GLN A 92 -11.10 26.52 0.26
C GLN A 92 -12.57 26.07 0.33
N HIS A 93 -12.84 24.79 0.10
CA HIS A 93 -14.19 24.23 -0.02
C HIS A 93 -14.45 23.09 0.97
N GLU A 94 -13.69 23.05 2.08
CA GLU A 94 -13.66 21.92 3.01
C GLU A 94 -15.06 21.58 3.54
N THR A 95 -15.85 22.59 3.91
CA THR A 95 -17.20 22.40 4.46
C THR A 95 -18.15 21.73 3.47
N THR A 96 -18.11 22.14 2.20
CA THR A 96 -18.95 21.57 1.14
C THR A 96 -18.53 20.14 0.82
N VAL A 97 -17.22 19.90 0.73
CA VAL A 97 -16.67 18.60 0.33
C VAL A 97 -16.81 17.57 1.47
N ALA A 98 -16.57 17.97 2.72
CA ALA A 98 -16.65 17.08 3.88
C ALA A 98 -18.08 16.66 4.25
N THR A 99 -19.10 17.33 3.72
CA THR A 99 -20.52 16.98 3.95
C THR A 99 -21.00 15.85 3.03
N GLN A 100 -20.27 15.56 1.94
CA GLN A 100 -20.64 14.49 1.01
C GLN A 100 -20.49 13.11 1.66
N ASP A 101 -21.27 12.14 1.17
CA ASP A 101 -21.18 10.75 1.65
C ASP A 101 -19.80 10.15 1.40
N LEU A 102 -19.29 9.40 2.39
CA LEU A 102 -18.01 8.70 2.32
C LEU A 102 -18.18 7.36 1.59
N GLY A 103 -17.23 7.03 0.72
CA GLY A 103 -17.10 5.69 0.14
C GLY A 103 -17.07 5.67 -1.38
N PHE A 104 -17.38 4.49 -1.94
CA PHE A 104 -17.37 4.23 -3.37
C PHE A 104 -18.50 4.98 -4.08
N CYS A 105 -18.11 5.84 -5.02
CA CYS A 105 -19.04 6.61 -5.84
C CYS A 105 -19.22 5.91 -7.19
N LYS A 106 -20.48 5.62 -7.56
CA LYS A 106 -20.80 5.06 -8.88
C LYS A 106 -20.62 6.08 -10.01
N ASP A 107 -20.87 7.34 -9.72
CA ASP A 107 -20.77 8.44 -10.70
C ASP A 107 -20.00 9.61 -10.10
N PHE A 108 -18.69 9.63 -10.36
CA PHE A 108 -17.81 10.67 -9.86
C PHE A 108 -18.10 12.05 -10.46
N THR A 109 -18.82 12.13 -11.59
CA THR A 109 -19.09 13.43 -12.25
C THR A 109 -20.04 14.32 -11.45
N GLN A 110 -20.82 13.71 -10.55
CA GLN A 110 -21.73 14.42 -9.65
C GLN A 110 -21.06 14.90 -8.37
N THR A 111 -19.77 14.59 -8.18
CA THR A 111 -19.05 14.97 -6.96
C THR A 111 -18.62 16.44 -7.01
N GLU A 112 -18.61 17.10 -5.84
CA GLU A 112 -18.14 18.47 -5.74
C GLU A 112 -16.67 18.59 -6.12
N SER A 113 -15.87 17.56 -5.84
CA SER A 113 -14.47 17.51 -6.25
C SER A 113 -14.30 17.60 -7.76
N PHE A 114 -15.10 16.86 -8.53
CA PHE A 114 -15.09 16.95 -9.99
C PHE A 114 -15.64 18.28 -10.49
N ARG A 115 -16.76 18.74 -9.93
CA ARG A 115 -17.39 20.01 -10.32
C ARG A 115 -16.45 21.20 -10.16
N LEU A 116 -15.73 21.29 -9.04
CA LEU A 116 -14.78 22.37 -8.77
C LEU A 116 -13.62 22.38 -9.77
N LEU A 117 -13.08 21.19 -10.09
CA LEU A 117 -11.98 21.05 -11.04
C LEU A 117 -12.43 21.25 -12.50
N ALA A 118 -13.64 20.84 -12.85
CA ALA A 118 -14.19 21.00 -14.19
C ALA A 118 -14.52 22.46 -14.53
N ASN A 119 -14.86 23.27 -13.52
CA ASN A 119 -15.15 24.70 -13.69
C ASN A 119 -13.90 25.58 -13.75
N ASP A 120 -12.74 25.07 -13.37
CA ASP A 120 -11.48 25.82 -13.37
C ASP A 120 -10.76 25.67 -14.72
N PRO A 121 -10.63 26.76 -15.51
CA PRO A 121 -9.96 26.70 -16.81
C PRO A 121 -8.44 26.46 -16.73
N ASP A 122 -7.83 26.73 -15.57
CA ASP A 122 -6.38 26.54 -15.35
C ASP A 122 -6.05 25.16 -14.77
N ALA A 123 -7.07 24.38 -14.40
CA ALA A 123 -6.88 23.04 -13.86
C ALA A 123 -6.24 22.10 -14.90
N ARG A 124 -5.29 21.29 -14.44
CA ARG A 124 -4.64 20.26 -15.27
C ARG A 124 -4.98 18.87 -14.75
N LEU A 125 -5.43 18.00 -15.65
CA LEU A 125 -5.65 16.59 -15.37
C LEU A 125 -4.34 15.82 -15.41
N ILE A 126 -4.01 15.14 -14.31
CA ILE A 126 -2.86 14.24 -14.22
C ILE A 126 -3.39 12.82 -14.04
N ILE A 127 -3.04 11.93 -14.97
CA ILE A 127 -3.41 10.52 -14.93
C ILE A 127 -2.19 9.72 -14.50
N THR A 128 -2.28 9.02 -13.37
CA THR A 128 -1.23 8.13 -12.88
C THR A 128 -1.79 6.72 -12.79
N CYS A 129 -1.26 5.80 -13.60
CA CYS A 129 -1.61 4.40 -13.53
C CYS A 129 -0.63 3.65 -12.64
N LYS A 130 -1.16 2.91 -11.67
CA LYS A 130 -0.37 2.02 -10.82
C LYS A 130 -0.94 0.62 -10.86
N SER A 131 -0.08 -0.35 -11.18
CA SER A 131 -0.44 -1.77 -11.07
C SER A 131 -0.44 -2.16 -9.60
N ILE A 132 -1.60 -2.53 -9.06
CA ILE A 132 -1.76 -3.01 -7.69
C ILE A 132 -2.31 -4.43 -7.76
N SER A 133 -1.62 -5.37 -7.13
CA SER A 133 -2.11 -6.75 -6.99
C SER A 133 -3.21 -6.75 -5.92
N CYS A 134 -4.48 -6.77 -6.36
CA CYS A 134 -5.62 -6.83 -5.46
C CYS A 134 -5.89 -8.30 -5.07
N PRO A 135 -5.94 -8.64 -3.77
CA PRO A 135 -6.32 -9.98 -3.33
C PRO A 135 -7.76 -10.30 -3.76
N LYS A 136 -7.96 -11.49 -4.31
CA LYS A 136 -9.25 -11.94 -4.85
C LYS A 136 -10.40 -11.98 -3.82
N SER A 137 -10.11 -11.92 -2.52
CA SER A 137 -11.11 -11.83 -1.45
C SER A 137 -11.76 -10.46 -1.31
N ILE A 138 -11.12 -9.39 -1.80
CA ILE A 138 -11.63 -8.00 -1.76
C ILE A 138 -12.39 -7.66 -3.06
N GLY A 139 -12.12 -8.40 -4.15
CA GLY A 139 -12.70 -8.17 -5.47
C GLY A 139 -14.16 -8.60 -5.66
N LYS A 140 -14.90 -9.00 -4.61
CA LYS A 140 -16.36 -9.26 -4.74
C LYS A 140 -17.22 -8.01 -4.55
N ASP A 141 -16.68 -6.98 -3.90
CA ASP A 141 -17.39 -5.73 -3.64
C ASP A 141 -16.85 -4.56 -4.49
N LEU A 142 -15.82 -4.81 -5.32
CA LEU A 142 -15.12 -3.82 -6.15
C LEU A 142 -15.10 -4.13 -7.66
N CYS A 143 -15.61 -5.27 -8.13
CA CYS A 143 -15.74 -5.61 -9.56
C CYS A 143 -17.20 -5.68 -9.99
#